data_AF-A0A520J7Z6-F1
#
_entry.id   AF-A0A520J7Z6-F1
#
_cell.length_a   1.000
_cell.length_b   1.000
_cell.length_c   1.000
_cell.angle_alpha   90.00
_cell.angle_beta   90.00
_cell.angle_gamma   90.00
#
_symmetry.space_group_name_H-M   'P 1'
#
loop_
_entity.id
_entity.type
_entity.pdbx_description
1 polymer ?
#
loop_
_entity_poly.entity_id
_entity_poly.type
_entity_poly.pdbx_seq_one_letter_code
_entity_poly.pdbx_strand_id
1 'polypeptide(L)'
;VAIGRARALAGGAPLHSVAWPTDLSADWTVTFARGTTPVGVKIADDTGGATAAAARPQGGVARWMRRIHDGTDMGALWQVVIFLGGILPAVLAVTGVIMWWRARKWKAELAARRAV
;
A
#
# COMPACT_ATOMS: atom_id res chain seq x y z
N VAL A 1 -15.18 24.06 9.85
CA VAL A 1 -15.75 24.84 8.71
C VAL A 1 -15.25 24.32 7.35
N ALA A 2 -13.94 24.15 7.15
CA ALA A 2 -13.36 23.70 5.87
C ALA A 2 -13.89 22.34 5.37
N ILE A 3 -13.95 21.31 6.22
CA ILE A 3 -14.53 20.00 5.87
C ILE A 3 -16.01 20.10 5.49
N GLY A 4 -16.77 21.00 6.14
CA GLY A 4 -18.17 21.25 5.79
C GLY A 4 -18.34 21.82 4.38
N ARG A 5 -17.49 22.78 4.00
CA ARG A 5 -17.44 23.32 2.63
C ARG A 5 -17.05 22.25 1.61
N ALA A 6 -16.04 21.43 1.93
CA ALA A 6 -15.64 20.33 1.06
C ALA A 6 -16.75 19.29 0.88
N ARG A 7 -17.49 18.97 1.95
CA ARG A 7 -18.63 18.05 1.89
C ARG A 7 -19.77 18.57 1.03
N ALA A 8 -20.00 19.89 1.00
CA ALA A 8 -20.98 20.51 0.12
C ALA A 8 -20.61 20.30 -1.37
N LEU A 9 -19.34 20.48 -1.74
CA LEU A 9 -18.83 20.16 -3.09
C LEU A 9 -18.97 18.67 -3.44
N ALA A 10 -18.88 17.81 -2.43
CA ALA A 10 -19.11 16.37 -2.54
C ALA A 10 -20.60 15.96 -2.44
N GLY A 11 -21.55 16.91 -2.38
CA GLY A 11 -22.98 16.62 -2.41
C GLY A 11 -23.44 15.82 -1.19
N GLY A 12 -22.80 16.02 -0.05
CA GLY A 12 -23.15 15.34 1.20
C GLY A 12 -22.57 13.93 1.37
N ALA A 13 -21.89 13.40 0.35
CA ALA A 13 -21.29 12.05 0.36
C ALA A 13 -20.41 11.81 1.60
N PRO A 14 -20.33 10.55 2.10
CA PRO A 14 -19.52 10.24 3.26
C PRO A 14 -18.03 10.38 2.94
N LEU A 15 -17.27 10.82 3.94
CA LEU A 15 -15.82 10.89 3.88
C LEU A 15 -15.24 9.49 3.72
N HIS A 16 -14.37 9.30 2.74
CA HIS A 16 -13.72 8.02 2.44
C HIS A 16 -12.24 8.03 2.82
N SER A 17 -11.51 9.09 2.47
CA SER A 17 -10.09 9.20 2.82
C SER A 17 -9.63 10.66 2.91
N VAL A 18 -8.53 10.88 3.62
CA VAL A 18 -7.82 12.15 3.71
C VAL A 18 -6.36 11.89 3.33
N ALA A 19 -5.86 12.62 2.34
CA ALA A 19 -4.45 12.65 1.99
C ALA A 19 -3.81 13.90 2.59
N TRP A 20 -2.68 13.67 3.25
CA TRP A 20 -1.92 14.69 3.95
C TRP A 20 -1.21 15.63 2.96
N PRO A 21 -0.97 16.89 3.38
CA PRO A 21 -0.05 17.78 2.69
C PRO A 21 1.33 17.15 2.51
N THR A 22 2.05 17.61 1.49
CA THR A 22 3.41 17.17 1.17
C THR A 22 4.26 18.39 0.85
N ASP A 23 5.59 18.23 0.79
CA ASP A 23 6.48 19.33 0.39
C ASP A 23 6.18 19.88 -1.02
N LEU A 24 5.49 19.09 -1.86
CA LEU A 24 5.05 19.50 -3.21
C LEU A 24 3.73 20.28 -3.22
N SER A 25 2.91 20.14 -2.18
CA SER A 25 1.61 20.82 -2.08
C SER A 25 1.15 20.84 -0.61
N ALA A 26 0.97 22.05 -0.08
CA ALA A 26 0.43 22.27 1.27
C ALA A 26 -1.06 21.93 1.39
N ASP A 27 -1.75 21.68 0.27
CA ASP A 27 -3.19 21.40 0.28
C ASP A 27 -3.48 19.99 0.82
N TRP A 28 -4.50 19.91 1.66
CA TRP A 28 -5.13 18.64 2.02
C TRP A 28 -5.98 18.15 0.86
N THR A 29 -6.02 16.84 0.62
CA THR A 29 -7.00 16.27 -0.32
C THR A 29 -7.95 15.34 0.41
N VAL A 30 -9.22 15.69 0.40
CA VAL A 30 -10.29 14.93 1.03
C VAL A 30 -11.09 14.21 -0.05
N THR A 31 -11.24 12.90 0.06
CA THR A 31 -11.98 12.09 -0.92
C THR A 31 -13.28 11.59 -0.30
N PHE A 32 -14.39 11.75 -1.02
CA PHE A 32 -15.72 11.34 -0.61
C PHE A 32 -16.25 10.21 -1.50
N ALA A 33 -16.97 9.25 -0.93
CA ALA A 33 -17.54 8.12 -1.67
C ALA A 33 -18.90 8.51 -2.28
N ARG A 34 -18.89 9.08 -3.49
CA ARG A 34 -20.10 9.43 -4.24
C ARG A 34 -20.40 8.35 -5.29
N GLY A 35 -21.24 7.38 -4.93
CA GLY A 35 -21.56 6.25 -5.80
C GLY A 35 -20.30 5.44 -6.14
N THR A 36 -20.09 5.10 -7.42
CA THR A 36 -18.92 4.35 -7.89
C THR A 36 -17.70 5.21 -8.20
N THR A 37 -17.86 6.54 -8.22
CA THR A 37 -16.78 7.47 -8.58
C THR A 37 -16.45 8.37 -7.39
N PRO A 38 -15.32 8.12 -6.70
CA PRO A 38 -14.88 8.97 -5.60
C PRO A 38 -14.65 10.41 -6.06
N VAL A 39 -15.03 11.38 -5.23
CA VAL A 39 -14.88 12.81 -5.50
C VAL A 39 -13.80 13.37 -4.58
N GLY A 40 -12.71 13.84 -5.15
CA GLY A 40 -11.66 14.54 -4.43
C GLY A 40 -11.99 16.03 -4.29
N VAL A 41 -11.68 16.60 -3.14
CA VAL A 41 -11.73 18.04 -2.87
C VAL A 41 -10.40 18.45 -2.27
N LYS A 42 -9.75 19.45 -2.88
CA LYS A 42 -8.56 20.08 -2.31
C LYS A 42 -8.99 21.14 -1.30
N ILE A 43 -8.30 21.19 -0.16
CA ILE A 43 -8.51 22.18 0.89
C ILE A 43 -7.17 22.87 1.14
N ALA A 44 -7.11 24.17 0.88
CA ALA A 44 -5.95 24.99 1.18
C ALA A 44 -5.74 25.07 2.69
N ASP A 45 -4.51 24.82 3.15
CA ASP A 45 -4.17 24.76 4.58
C ASP A 45 -4.25 26.15 5.25
N ASP A 46 -3.84 27.19 4.52
CA ASP A 46 -3.76 28.57 5.02
C ASP A 46 -5.14 29.24 5.22
N THR A 47 -6.07 29.00 4.30
CA THR A 47 -7.34 29.72 4.18
C THR A 47 -8.54 28.82 4.46
N GLY A 48 -8.35 27.50 4.45
CA GLY A 48 -9.44 26.53 4.47
C GLY A 48 -10.35 26.61 3.23
N GLY A 49 -9.88 27.25 2.15
CA GLY A 49 -10.57 27.31 0.87
C GLY A 49 -10.69 25.92 0.26
N ALA A 50 -11.88 25.54 -0.22
CA ALA A 50 -12.13 24.21 -0.77
C ALA A 50 -12.47 24.30 -2.26
N THR A 51 -11.81 23.49 -3.08
CA THR A 51 -12.05 23.41 -4.53
C THR A 51 -12.16 21.96 -4.98
N ALA A 52 -13.00 21.69 -5.97
CA ALA A 52 -13.09 20.35 -6.55
C ALA A 52 -11.72 19.95 -7.10
N ALA A 53 -11.21 18.80 -6.66
CA ALA A 53 -9.97 18.28 -7.21
C ALA A 53 -10.21 17.86 -8.66
N ALA A 54 -9.25 18.14 -9.55
CA ALA A 54 -9.29 17.62 -10.90
C ALA A 54 -9.40 16.09 -10.87
N ALA A 55 -10.21 15.52 -11.76
CA ALA A 55 -10.33 14.08 -11.90
C ALA A 55 -8.94 13.49 -12.22
N ARG A 56 -8.36 12.76 -11.28
CA ARG A 56 -7.05 12.14 -11.48
C ARG A 56 -7.22 10.96 -12.46
N PRO A 57 -6.40 10.85 -13.52
CA PRO A 57 -6.50 9.76 -14.48
C PRO A 57 -6.56 8.41 -13.78
N GLN A 58 -7.66 7.70 -13.99
CA GLN A 58 -7.97 6.50 -13.23
C GLN A 58 -7.37 5.23 -13.87
N GLY A 59 -6.15 5.29 -14.41
CA GLY A 59 -5.66 4.20 -15.26
C GLY A 59 -4.14 4.14 -15.40
N GLY A 60 -3.69 3.37 -16.38
CA GLY A 60 -2.28 3.19 -16.70
C GLY A 60 -1.53 2.26 -15.74
N VAL A 61 -0.21 2.23 -15.92
CA VAL A 61 0.70 1.27 -15.27
C VAL A 61 0.65 1.37 -13.74
N ALA A 62 0.58 2.58 -13.17
CA ALA A 62 0.53 2.76 -11.72
C ALA A 62 -0.71 2.13 -11.08
N ARG A 63 -1.88 2.22 -11.74
CA ARG A 63 -3.09 1.56 -11.25
C ARG A 63 -3.02 0.05 -11.41
N TRP A 64 -2.49 -0.42 -12.54
CA TRP A 64 -2.29 -1.84 -12.78
C TRP A 64 -1.34 -2.44 -11.73
N MET A 65 -0.20 -1.80 -11.47
CA MET A 65 0.76 -2.18 -10.42
C MET A 65 0.08 -2.29 -9.05
N ARG A 66 -0.78 -1.33 -8.69
CA ARG A 66 -1.52 -1.38 -7.42
C ARG A 66 -2.43 -2.61 -7.36
N ARG A 67 -3.25 -2.84 -8.38
CA ARG A 67 -4.19 -3.97 -8.42
C ARG A 67 -3.49 -5.33 -8.32
N ILE A 68 -2.40 -5.52 -9.07
CA ILE A 68 -1.65 -6.80 -9.00
C ILE A 68 -0.95 -6.98 -7.66
N HIS A 69 -0.60 -5.89 -6.98
CA HIS A 69 0.11 -5.91 -5.70
C HIS A 69 -0.83 -6.17 -4.51
N ASP A 70 -1.99 -5.51 -4.47
CA ASP A 70 -2.95 -5.62 -3.37
C ASP A 70 -4.09 -6.62 -3.65
N GLY A 71 -4.25 -7.05 -4.90
CA GLY A 71 -5.28 -8.01 -5.32
C GLY A 71 -6.68 -7.41 -5.44
N THR A 72 -6.81 -6.07 -5.43
CA THR A 72 -8.09 -5.39 -5.59
C THR A 72 -8.72 -5.74 -6.93
N ASP A 73 -9.97 -6.22 -6.90
CA ASP A 73 -10.75 -6.65 -8.07
C ASP A 73 -10.10 -7.80 -8.89
N MET A 74 -9.37 -8.73 -8.24
CA MET A 74 -8.68 -9.86 -8.94
C MET A 74 -9.14 -11.27 -8.51
N GLY A 75 -10.14 -11.36 -7.62
CA GLY A 75 -10.76 -12.63 -7.20
C GLY A 75 -9.90 -13.50 -6.26
N ALA A 76 -10.49 -14.57 -5.74
CA ALA A 76 -9.88 -15.40 -4.69
C ALA A 76 -8.58 -16.10 -5.15
N LEU A 77 -8.51 -16.56 -6.41
CA LEU A 77 -7.31 -17.22 -6.94
C LEU A 77 -6.08 -16.32 -6.85
N TRP A 78 -6.21 -15.05 -7.26
CA TRP A 78 -5.11 -14.09 -7.22
C TRP A 78 -4.71 -13.72 -5.78
N GLN A 79 -5.69 -13.61 -4.88
CA GLN A 79 -5.42 -13.38 -3.46
C GLN A 79 -4.60 -14.53 -2.85
N VAL A 80 -4.88 -15.78 -3.23
CA VAL A 80 -4.07 -16.94 -2.83
C VAL A 80 -2.65 -16.84 -3.39
N VAL A 81 -2.48 -16.41 -4.64
CA VAL A 81 -1.14 -16.20 -5.24
C VAL A 81 -0.34 -15.16 -4.46
N ILE A 82 -0.92 -13.99 -4.14
CA ILE A 82 -0.26 -12.96 -3.33
C ILE A 82 0.11 -13.52 -1.95
N PHE A 83 -0.83 -14.21 -1.30
CA PHE A 83 -0.63 -14.78 0.03
C PHE A 83 0.53 -15.78 0.06
N LEU A 84 0.54 -16.74 -0.88
CA LEU A 84 1.65 -17.69 -1.02
C LEU A 84 2.95 -16.97 -1.38
N GLY A 85 2.90 -15.99 -2.28
CA GLY A 85 4.03 -15.15 -2.65
C GLY A 85 4.65 -14.40 -1.46
N GLY A 86 3.85 -14.02 -0.46
CA GLY A 86 4.31 -13.40 0.78
C GLY A 86 4.90 -14.40 1.78
N ILE A 87 4.33 -15.61 1.89
CA ILE A 87 4.78 -16.63 2.85
C ILE A 87 6.06 -17.33 2.39
N LEU A 88 6.21 -17.61 1.09
CA LEU A 88 7.34 -18.35 0.56
C LEU A 88 8.71 -17.74 0.95
N PRO A 89 8.95 -16.42 0.78
CA PRO A 89 10.20 -15.79 1.20
C PRO A 89 10.48 -15.94 2.69
N ALA A 90 9.47 -15.87 3.55
CA ALA A 90 9.62 -16.07 4.99
C ALA A 90 10.06 -17.50 5.31
N VAL A 91 9.44 -18.50 4.68
CA VAL A 91 9.81 -19.92 4.82
C VAL A 91 11.24 -20.18 4.30
N LEU A 92 11.60 -19.61 3.16
CA LEU A 92 12.94 -19.73 2.58
C LEU A 92 14.00 -19.08 3.48
N ALA A 93 13.70 -17.94 4.11
CA ALA A 93 14.60 -17.30 5.05
C ALA A 93 14.86 -18.20 6.28
N VAL A 94 13.80 -18.75 6.88
CA VAL A 94 13.91 -19.65 8.05
C VAL A 94 14.71 -20.90 7.70
N THR A 95 14.36 -21.56 6.59
CA THR A 95 15.06 -22.78 6.15
C THR A 95 16.51 -22.50 5.78
N GLY A 96 16.80 -21.37 5.14
CA GLY A 96 18.16 -20.91 4.83
C GLY A 96 19.03 -20.73 6.08
N VAL A 97 18.49 -20.10 7.13
CA VAL A 97 19.20 -19.94 8.43
C VAL A 97 19.48 -21.30 9.07
N ILE A 98 18.50 -22.21 9.07
CA ILE A 98 18.67 -23.56 9.61
C ILE A 98 19.75 -24.33 8.85
N MET A 99 19.71 -24.29 7.51
CA MET A 99 20.71 -24.93 6.65
C MET A 99 22.10 -24.36 6.90
N TRP A 100 22.22 -23.04 7.04
CA TRP A 100 23.49 -22.37 7.33
C TRP A 100 24.07 -22.82 8.68
N TRP A 101 23.28 -22.87 9.74
CA TRP A 101 23.73 -23.36 11.05
C TRP A 101 24.16 -24.82 11.02
N ARG A 102 23.38 -25.69 10.36
CA ARG A 102 23.74 -27.12 10.19
C ARG A 102 25.05 -27.29 9.43
N ALA A 103 25.25 -26.53 8.36
CA ALA A 103 26.48 -26.55 7.58
C ALA A 103 27.69 -26.10 8.39
N ARG A 104 27.55 -25.08 9.26
CA ARG A 104 28.65 -24.65 10.16
C ARG A 104 29.04 -25.74 11.16
N LYS A 105 28.06 -26.39 11.80
CA LYS A 105 28.31 -27.50 12.74
C LYS A 105 29.05 -28.65 12.06
N TRP A 106 28.55 -29.09 10.90
CA TRP A 106 29.19 -30.15 10.12
C TRP A 106 30.64 -29.83 9.73
N LYS A 107 30.91 -28.60 9.29
CA LYS A 107 32.27 -28.14 8.96
C LYS A 107 33.19 -28.16 10.18
N ALA A 108 32.70 -27.76 11.36
CA ALA A 108 33.46 -27.79 12.61
C ALA A 108 33.78 -29.23 13.05
N GLU A 109 32.81 -30.15 12.96
CA GLU A 109 33.01 -31.57 13.27
C GLU A 109 34.04 -32.24 12.35
N LEU A 110 33.98 -31.94 11.04
CA LEU A 110 34.97 -32.45 10.08
C LEU A 110 36.38 -31.92 10.37
N ALA A 111 36.51 -30.65 10.76
CA ALA A 111 37.80 -30.07 11.14
C ALA A 111 38.38 -30.76 12.38
N ALA A 112 37.55 -31.02 13.39
CA ALA A 112 37.96 -31.74 14.60
C ALA A 112 38.43 -33.18 14.28
N ARG A 113 37.70 -33.90 13.42
CA ARG A 113 38.07 -35.28 13.02
C ARG A 113 39.38 -35.36 12.22
N ARG A 114 39.76 -34.30 11.50
CA ARG A 114 41.04 -34.24 10.76
C ARG A 114 42.23 -33.87 11.63
N ALA A 115 41.99 -33.35 12.84
CA ALA A 115 43.03 -32.95 13.78
C ALA A 115 43.44 -34.07 14.75
N VAL A 116 42.71 -35.19 14.73
CA VAL A 116 43.04 -36.46 15.42
C VAL A 116 43.77 -37.36 14.44
#